data_AF-A0A965D343-F1
#
_entry.id   AF-A0A965D343-F1
#
_cell.length_a   1.000
_cell.length_b   1.000
_cell.length_c   1.000
_cell.angle_alpha   90.00
_cell.angle_beta   90.00
_cell.angle_gamma   90.00
#
_symmetry.space_group_name_H-M   'P 1'
#
loop_
_entity.id
_entity.type
_entity.pdbx_description
1 polymer ?
#
loop_
_entity_poly.entity_id
_entity_poly.type
_entity_poly.pdbx_seq_one_letter_code
_entity_poly.pdbx_strand_id
1 'polypeptide(L)'
;MTVADRRAREREQLRQRILDTARELFIAHGYEGVTLRKIANAIEYSPGTIYGYFNDKDELLRALCMADFEAFEKSLPREFASSDPLDAMRAIGAAYVRFALGHPNQYRLMFMTPKPAVMNEFDEEVLAKRGDPARDGYALLLHVVRTAIDGNLLRDRFSNAEVVAQTLWAGVHGMASLEIAMASNPWLQWAPREERINAMLDAMVNGLAAGGAEPA
;
A
#
# COMPACT_ATOMS: atom_id res chain seq x y z
N MET A 1 -32.88 -14.79 2.72
CA MET A 1 -31.51 -15.13 3.18
C MET A 1 -31.55 -16.56 3.68
N THR A 2 -30.84 -17.46 2.99
CA THR A 2 -30.88 -18.89 3.26
C THR A 2 -29.93 -19.27 4.40
N VAL A 3 -30.06 -20.49 4.94
CA VAL A 3 -29.09 -21.04 5.91
C VAL A 3 -27.69 -21.13 5.30
N ALA A 4 -27.60 -21.36 3.98
CA ALA A 4 -26.33 -21.38 3.25
C ALA A 4 -25.69 -19.99 3.20
N ASP A 5 -26.48 -18.94 2.92
CA ASP A 5 -25.99 -17.55 2.90
C ASP A 5 -25.46 -17.13 4.28
N ARG A 6 -26.16 -17.53 5.35
CA ARG A 6 -25.72 -17.23 6.72
C ARG A 6 -24.39 -17.92 7.05
N ARG A 7 -24.26 -19.21 6.75
CA ARG A 7 -23.01 -19.98 6.98
C ARG A 7 -21.84 -19.43 6.17
N ALA A 8 -22.07 -19.02 4.92
CA ALA A 8 -21.04 -18.41 4.09
C ALA A 8 -20.55 -17.08 4.67
N ARG A 9 -21.48 -16.22 5.16
CA ARG A 9 -21.14 -14.97 5.84
C ARG A 9 -20.37 -15.20 7.13
N GLU A 10 -20.80 -16.13 7.98
CA GLU A 10 -20.10 -16.48 9.21
C GLU A 10 -18.68 -16.99 8.93
N ARG A 11 -18.52 -17.80 7.88
CA ARG A 11 -17.22 -18.28 7.42
C ARG A 11 -16.31 -17.14 6.99
N GLU A 12 -16.82 -16.19 6.20
CA GLU A 12 -16.04 -15.05 5.74
C GLU A 12 -15.66 -14.10 6.88
N GLN A 13 -16.57 -13.85 7.81
CA GLN A 13 -16.29 -13.05 9.01
C GLN A 13 -15.18 -13.67 9.86
N LEU A 14 -15.20 -14.99 10.05
CA LEU A 14 -14.13 -15.67 10.77
C LEU A 14 -12.81 -15.63 10.01
N ARG A 15 -12.85 -15.83 8.68
CA ARG A 15 -11.66 -15.67 7.82
C ARG A 15 -11.04 -14.28 7.99
N GLN A 16 -11.86 -13.23 7.93
CA GLN A 16 -11.39 -11.86 8.13
C GLN A 16 -10.78 -11.65 9.52
N ARG A 17 -11.43 -12.16 10.58
CA ARG A 17 -10.90 -12.09 11.95
C ARG A 17 -9.56 -12.80 12.11
N ILE A 18 -9.36 -13.93 11.43
CA ILE A 18 -8.07 -14.65 11.39
C ILE A 18 -7.00 -13.77 10.73
N LEU A 19 -7.31 -13.18 9.57
CA LEU A 19 -6.39 -12.30 8.83
C LEU A 19 -6.02 -11.05 9.65
N ASP A 20 -6.99 -10.42 10.29
CA ASP A 20 -6.76 -9.22 11.11
C ASP A 20 -5.86 -9.51 12.31
N THR A 21 -6.14 -10.60 13.03
CA THR A 21 -5.31 -11.01 14.17
C THR A 21 -3.92 -11.43 13.73
N ALA A 22 -3.80 -12.13 12.60
CA ALA A 22 -2.51 -12.50 12.04
C ALA A 22 -1.67 -11.26 11.67
N ARG A 23 -2.30 -10.22 11.11
CA ARG A 23 -1.62 -8.96 10.78
C ARG A 23 -0.98 -8.33 12.01
N GLU A 24 -1.72 -8.21 13.10
CA GLU A 24 -1.21 -7.66 14.36
C GLU A 24 -0.03 -8.50 14.89
N LEU A 25 -0.19 -9.82 14.89
CA LEU A 25 0.85 -10.73 15.37
C LEU A 25 2.12 -10.69 14.50
N PHE A 26 2.00 -10.62 13.17
CA PHE A 26 3.15 -10.54 12.27
C PHE A 26 3.91 -9.23 12.44
N ILE A 27 3.21 -8.11 12.64
CA ILE A 27 3.83 -6.81 12.89
C ILE A 27 4.55 -6.82 14.24
N ALA A 28 3.94 -7.40 15.28
CA ALA A 28 4.48 -7.39 16.63
C ALA A 28 5.64 -8.38 16.85
N HIS A 29 5.63 -9.52 16.16
CA HIS A 29 6.53 -10.64 16.46
C HIS A 29 7.36 -11.11 15.26
N GLY A 30 7.18 -10.50 14.09
CA GLY A 30 7.77 -10.95 12.84
C GLY A 30 7.24 -12.31 12.38
N TYR A 31 7.66 -12.75 11.21
CA TYR A 31 7.20 -14.02 10.63
C TYR A 31 7.59 -15.23 11.49
N GLU A 32 8.80 -15.27 12.04
CA GLU A 32 9.29 -16.40 12.86
C GLU A 32 8.59 -16.49 14.22
N GLY A 33 8.18 -15.35 14.80
CA GLY A 33 7.52 -15.30 16.11
C GLY A 33 6.01 -15.62 16.10
N VAL A 34 5.47 -16.00 14.94
CA VAL A 34 4.05 -16.30 14.74
C VAL A 34 3.87 -17.75 14.30
N THR A 35 2.87 -18.40 14.90
CA THR A 35 2.40 -19.75 14.52
C THR A 35 0.88 -19.73 14.35
N LEU A 36 0.33 -20.66 13.56
CA LEU A 36 -1.13 -20.80 13.42
C LEU A 36 -1.82 -21.06 14.78
N ARG A 37 -1.14 -21.76 15.70
CA ARG A 37 -1.62 -21.97 17.07
C ARG A 37 -1.71 -20.66 17.86
N LYS A 38 -0.70 -19.78 17.73
CA LYS A 38 -0.70 -18.47 18.39
C LYS A 38 -1.85 -17.60 17.88
N ILE A 39 -2.12 -17.63 16.57
CA ILE A 39 -3.26 -16.95 15.96
C ILE A 39 -4.58 -17.53 16.51
N ALA A 40 -4.73 -18.86 16.52
CA ALA A 40 -5.92 -19.53 17.06
C ALA A 40 -6.21 -19.12 18.50
N ASN A 41 -5.18 -19.14 19.35
CA ASN A 41 -5.29 -18.74 20.75
C ASN A 41 -5.70 -17.26 20.89
N ALA A 42 -5.15 -16.37 20.06
CA ALA A 42 -5.47 -14.94 20.11
C ALA A 42 -6.93 -14.62 19.72
N ILE A 43 -7.57 -15.48 18.92
CA ILE A 43 -9.00 -15.35 18.60
C ILE A 43 -9.91 -16.27 19.42
N GLU A 44 -9.36 -17.00 20.40
CA GLU A 44 -10.07 -17.97 21.26
C GLU A 44 -10.68 -19.17 20.50
N TYR A 45 -10.00 -19.63 19.44
CA TYR A 45 -10.38 -20.83 18.68
C TYR A 45 -9.35 -21.94 18.79
N SER A 46 -9.78 -23.15 18.43
CA SER A 46 -8.87 -24.29 18.32
C SER A 46 -7.90 -24.12 17.13
N PRO A 47 -6.68 -24.66 17.19
CA PRO A 47 -5.78 -24.67 16.03
C PRO A 47 -6.41 -25.34 14.80
N GLY A 48 -7.20 -26.40 15.01
CA GLY A 48 -7.93 -27.09 13.94
C GLY A 48 -8.90 -26.18 13.18
N THR A 49 -9.43 -25.14 13.84
CA THR A 49 -10.25 -24.12 13.18
C THR A 49 -9.43 -23.36 12.15
N ILE A 50 -8.21 -22.94 12.47
CA ILE A 50 -7.35 -22.21 11.54
C ILE A 50 -6.94 -23.08 10.35
N TYR A 51 -6.60 -24.36 10.60
CA TYR A 51 -6.28 -25.32 9.55
C TYR A 51 -7.45 -25.59 8.58
N GLY A 52 -8.69 -25.30 8.99
CA GLY A 52 -9.85 -25.34 8.09
C GLY A 52 -9.93 -24.17 7.10
N TYR A 53 -9.11 -23.14 7.27
CA TYR A 53 -9.04 -21.96 6.39
C TYR A 53 -7.72 -21.83 5.64
N PHE A 54 -6.62 -22.26 6.25
CA PHE A 54 -5.26 -22.13 5.71
C PHE A 54 -4.48 -23.41 6.02
N ASN A 55 -3.84 -23.99 5.00
CA ASN A 55 -3.06 -25.22 5.15
C ASN A 55 -1.80 -24.99 5.99
N ASP A 56 -1.18 -23.82 5.84
CA ASP A 56 0.04 -23.44 6.54
C ASP A 56 0.14 -21.92 6.78
N LYS A 57 1.23 -21.52 7.44
CA LYS A 57 1.52 -20.11 7.78
C LYS A 57 1.81 -19.26 6.53
N ASP A 58 2.35 -19.86 5.47
CA ASP A 58 2.73 -19.16 4.25
C ASP A 58 1.51 -18.83 3.41
N GLU A 59 0.56 -19.76 3.29
CA GLU A 59 -0.72 -19.53 2.66
C GLU A 59 -1.49 -18.42 3.37
N LEU A 60 -1.50 -18.44 4.71
CA LEU A 60 -2.12 -17.38 5.49
C LEU A 60 -1.46 -16.03 5.20
N LEU A 61 -0.13 -15.95 5.23
CA LEU A 61 0.59 -14.70 4.98
C LEU A 61 0.39 -14.20 3.53
N ARG A 62 0.37 -15.11 2.54
CA ARG A 62 0.04 -14.77 1.14
C ARG A 62 -1.36 -14.19 1.03
N ALA A 63 -2.37 -14.90 1.54
CA ALA A 63 -3.74 -14.44 1.52
C ALA A 63 -3.91 -13.07 2.22
N LEU A 64 -3.20 -12.87 3.33
CA LEU A 64 -3.19 -11.61 4.05
C LEU A 64 -2.57 -10.47 3.22
N CYS A 65 -1.39 -10.68 2.64
CA CYS A 65 -0.74 -9.70 1.79
C CYS A 65 -1.61 -9.37 0.57
N MET A 66 -2.20 -10.37 -0.08
CA MET A 66 -3.09 -10.18 -1.23
C MET A 66 -4.29 -9.32 -0.87
N ALA A 67 -4.94 -9.59 0.27
CA ALA A 67 -6.07 -8.79 0.73
C ALA A 67 -5.68 -7.33 1.02
N ASP A 68 -4.51 -7.11 1.63
CA ASP A 68 -4.00 -5.76 1.95
C ASP A 68 -3.65 -4.99 0.66
N PHE A 69 -2.99 -5.63 -0.31
CA PHE A 69 -2.73 -5.03 -1.63
C PHE A 69 -4.02 -4.77 -2.40
N GLU A 70 -5.00 -5.67 -2.37
CA GLU A 70 -6.28 -5.44 -3.05
C GLU A 70 -7.03 -4.24 -2.45
N ALA A 71 -7.02 -4.09 -1.13
CA ALA A 71 -7.60 -2.92 -0.46
C ALA A 71 -6.88 -1.62 -0.87
N PHE A 72 -5.55 -1.65 -0.94
CA PHE A 72 -4.75 -0.53 -1.42
C PHE A 72 -5.05 -0.18 -2.89
N GLU A 73 -5.05 -1.17 -3.79
CA GLU A 73 -5.31 -0.98 -5.22
C GLU A 73 -6.71 -0.41 -5.51
N LYS A 74 -7.70 -0.73 -4.67
CA LYS A 74 -9.06 -0.16 -4.73
C LYS A 74 -9.14 1.27 -4.21
N SER A 75 -8.19 1.70 -3.39
CA SER A 75 -8.14 3.07 -2.84
C SER A 75 -7.51 4.09 -3.81
N LEU A 76 -6.83 3.61 -4.86
CA LEU A 76 -6.15 4.47 -5.82
C LEU A 76 -7.14 5.13 -6.79
N PRO A 77 -7.01 6.44 -7.04
CA PRO A 77 -7.99 7.23 -7.78
C PRO A 77 -7.73 7.13 -9.30
N ARG A 78 -7.98 5.97 -9.89
CA ARG A 78 -7.66 5.65 -11.29
C ARG A 78 -8.40 6.54 -12.30
N GLU A 79 -9.54 7.08 -11.92
CA GLU A 79 -10.31 8.04 -12.71
C GLU A 79 -9.51 9.31 -13.05
N PHE A 80 -8.47 9.65 -12.28
CA PHE A 80 -7.59 10.79 -12.57
C PHE A 80 -6.53 10.49 -13.63
N ALA A 81 -6.35 9.24 -14.06
CA ALA A 81 -5.35 8.87 -15.07
C ALA A 81 -5.56 9.59 -16.42
N SER A 82 -6.78 10.06 -16.70
CA SER A 82 -7.14 10.83 -17.90
C SER A 82 -7.20 12.35 -17.67
N SER A 83 -6.86 12.83 -16.47
CA SER A 83 -6.83 14.26 -16.13
C SER A 83 -5.46 14.88 -16.48
N ASP A 84 -5.23 16.14 -16.07
CA ASP A 84 -3.89 16.72 -16.12
C ASP A 84 -2.89 15.81 -15.38
N PRO A 85 -1.76 15.42 -16.01
CA PRO A 85 -0.82 14.48 -15.41
C PRO A 85 -0.20 14.94 -14.09
N LEU A 86 0.01 16.24 -13.89
CA LEU A 86 0.59 16.76 -12.64
C LEU A 86 -0.42 16.66 -11.50
N ASP A 87 -1.68 16.97 -11.78
CA ASP A 87 -2.77 16.81 -10.81
C ASP A 87 -3.04 15.33 -10.49
N ALA A 88 -2.95 14.45 -11.50
CA ALA A 88 -3.05 13.01 -11.29
C ALA A 88 -1.93 12.49 -10.36
N MET A 89 -0.68 12.96 -10.50
CA MET A 89 0.42 12.62 -9.57
C MET A 89 0.09 13.04 -8.13
N ARG A 90 -0.43 14.26 -7.94
CA ARG A 90 -0.85 14.74 -6.61
C ARG A 90 -1.97 13.88 -6.04
N ALA A 91 -3.00 13.56 -6.84
CA ALA A 91 -4.14 12.78 -6.40
C ALA A 91 -3.75 11.36 -5.98
N ILE A 92 -2.93 10.67 -6.80
CA ILE A 92 -2.40 9.34 -6.51
C ILE A 92 -1.53 9.37 -5.26
N GLY A 93 -0.61 10.34 -5.15
CA GLY A 93 0.26 10.48 -3.98
C GLY A 93 -0.51 10.75 -2.69
N ALA A 94 -1.53 11.60 -2.75
CA ALA A 94 -2.39 11.88 -1.60
C ALA A 94 -3.22 10.65 -1.19
N ALA A 95 -3.76 9.90 -2.14
CA ALA A 95 -4.46 8.64 -1.87
C ALA A 95 -3.53 7.60 -1.23
N TYR A 96 -2.30 7.48 -1.71
CA TYR A 96 -1.27 6.62 -1.14
C TYR A 96 -1.04 6.92 0.34
N VAL A 97 -0.79 8.20 0.68
CA VAL A 97 -0.56 8.61 2.08
C VAL A 97 -1.81 8.41 2.91
N ARG A 98 -3.00 8.80 2.43
CA ARG A 98 -4.25 8.63 3.18
C ARG A 98 -4.55 7.16 3.48
N PHE A 99 -4.35 6.26 2.53
CA PHE A 99 -4.49 4.83 2.77
C PHE A 99 -3.52 4.36 3.87
N ALA A 100 -2.24 4.74 3.76
CA ALA A 100 -1.23 4.36 4.74
C ALA A 100 -1.61 4.80 6.17
N LEU A 101 -2.13 6.01 6.32
CA LEU A 101 -2.50 6.57 7.63
C LEU A 101 -3.85 6.08 8.16
N GLY A 102 -4.78 5.73 7.27
CA GLY A 102 -6.04 5.07 7.65
C GLY A 102 -5.87 3.60 8.02
N HIS A 103 -4.84 2.94 7.45
CA HIS A 103 -4.57 1.52 7.62
C HIS A 103 -3.10 1.23 7.97
N PRO A 104 -2.55 1.77 9.07
CA PRO A 104 -1.12 1.74 9.37
C PRO A 104 -0.56 0.32 9.53
N ASN A 105 -1.36 -0.64 10.00
CA ASN A 105 -0.93 -2.03 10.13
C ASN A 105 -0.88 -2.73 8.76
N GLN A 106 -1.85 -2.49 7.87
CA GLN A 106 -1.80 -3.02 6.50
C GLN A 106 -0.56 -2.48 5.80
N TYR A 107 -0.35 -1.16 5.90
CA TYR A 107 0.80 -0.49 5.33
C TYR A 107 2.14 -1.03 5.84
N ARG A 108 2.27 -1.20 7.16
CA ARG A 108 3.46 -1.81 7.78
C ARG A 108 3.72 -3.19 7.23
N LEU A 109 2.68 -4.04 7.14
CA LEU A 109 2.84 -5.40 6.66
C LEU A 109 3.21 -5.41 5.17
N MET A 110 2.55 -4.61 4.33
CA MET A 110 2.81 -4.51 2.90
C MET A 110 4.24 -4.05 2.60
N PHE A 111 4.68 -2.93 3.19
CA PHE A 111 5.89 -2.24 2.74
C PHE A 111 7.04 -2.18 3.74
N MET A 112 6.78 -2.23 5.05
CA MET A 112 7.80 -1.93 6.06
C MET A 112 8.32 -3.16 6.82
N THR A 113 7.60 -4.28 6.76
CA THR A 113 7.96 -5.50 7.49
C THR A 113 8.71 -6.45 6.57
N PRO A 114 9.90 -6.95 6.97
CA PRO A 114 10.60 -8.01 6.26
C PRO A 114 9.73 -9.25 6.12
N LYS A 115 9.70 -9.83 4.93
CA LYS A 115 8.96 -11.05 4.62
C LYS A 115 9.94 -12.19 4.35
N PRO A 116 9.56 -13.45 4.64
CA PRO A 116 10.41 -14.59 4.30
C PRO A 116 10.56 -14.71 2.77
N ALA A 117 11.64 -15.33 2.31
CA ALA A 117 11.97 -15.42 0.89
C ALA A 117 10.87 -16.09 0.03
N VAL A 118 10.08 -17.00 0.61
CA VAL A 118 8.91 -17.64 -0.04
C VAL A 118 7.85 -16.62 -0.49
N MET A 119 7.85 -15.40 0.07
CA MET A 119 6.94 -14.32 -0.33
C MET A 119 7.47 -13.49 -1.51
N ASN A 120 8.70 -13.73 -1.96
CA ASN A 120 9.24 -13.10 -3.17
C ASN A 120 8.78 -13.81 -4.44
N GLU A 121 8.15 -14.98 -4.30
CA GLU A 121 7.52 -15.72 -5.39
C GLU A 121 6.07 -15.23 -5.54
N PHE A 122 5.80 -14.56 -6.65
CA PHE A 122 4.46 -14.13 -7.01
C PHE A 122 3.76 -15.20 -7.83
N ASP A 123 2.51 -15.50 -7.50
CA ASP A 123 1.69 -16.40 -8.31
C ASP A 123 1.34 -15.78 -9.68
N GLU A 124 0.85 -16.62 -10.59
CA GLU A 124 0.48 -16.21 -11.94
C GLU A 124 -0.60 -15.11 -11.94
N GLU A 125 -1.50 -15.10 -10.96
CA GLU A 125 -2.58 -14.12 -10.87
C GLU A 125 -2.05 -12.72 -10.54
N VAL A 126 -1.09 -12.63 -9.63
CA VAL A 126 -0.40 -11.38 -9.28
C VAL A 126 0.43 -10.90 -10.47
N LEU A 127 1.18 -11.79 -11.11
CA LEU A 127 2.00 -11.46 -12.27
C LEU A 127 1.16 -11.00 -13.48
N ALA A 128 -0.06 -11.53 -13.64
CA ALA A 128 -0.97 -11.12 -14.71
C ALA A 128 -1.47 -9.67 -14.59
N LYS A 129 -1.42 -9.07 -13.38
CA LYS A 129 -1.80 -7.66 -13.14
C LYS A 129 -0.62 -6.72 -13.41
N ARG A 130 0.61 -7.22 -13.38
CA ARG A 130 1.83 -6.43 -13.47
C ARG A 130 1.88 -5.62 -14.76
N GLY A 131 2.08 -4.32 -14.64
CA GLY A 131 2.19 -3.41 -15.79
C GLY A 131 0.86 -2.96 -16.38
N ASP A 132 -0.29 -3.40 -15.85
CA ASP A 132 -1.61 -2.91 -16.23
C ASP A 132 -2.01 -1.71 -15.33
N PRO A 133 -2.06 -0.47 -15.85
CA PRO A 133 -2.44 0.72 -15.08
C PRO A 133 -3.86 0.66 -14.48
N ALA A 134 -4.71 -0.26 -14.93
CA ALA A 134 -6.04 -0.48 -14.35
C ALA A 134 -6.03 -1.37 -13.10
N ARG A 135 -4.95 -2.11 -12.85
CA ARG A 135 -4.88 -3.15 -11.80
C ARG A 135 -3.61 -3.12 -10.95
N ASP A 136 -2.57 -2.43 -11.39
CA ASP A 136 -1.28 -2.26 -10.74
C ASP A 136 -1.04 -0.78 -10.44
N GLY A 137 -0.95 -0.44 -9.15
CA GLY A 137 -0.81 0.93 -8.68
C GLY A 137 0.52 1.58 -9.05
N TYR A 138 1.58 0.79 -9.18
CA TYR A 138 2.87 1.29 -9.67
C TYR A 138 2.82 1.52 -11.18
N ALA A 139 2.18 0.63 -11.92
CA ALA A 139 1.93 0.83 -13.35
C ALA A 139 1.06 2.07 -13.63
N LEU A 140 0.06 2.34 -12.77
CA LEU A 140 -0.73 3.58 -12.82
C LEU A 140 0.15 4.82 -12.69
N LEU A 141 1.02 4.87 -11.68
CA LEU A 141 1.93 6.01 -11.49
C LEU A 141 2.89 6.16 -12.69
N LEU A 142 3.47 5.06 -13.16
CA LEU A 142 4.34 5.06 -14.35
C LEU A 142 3.62 5.57 -15.59
N HIS A 143 2.36 5.18 -15.79
CA HIS A 143 1.55 5.64 -16.92
C HIS A 143 1.38 7.16 -16.87
N VAL A 144 0.96 7.71 -15.74
CA VAL A 144 0.78 9.17 -15.56
C VAL A 144 2.10 9.93 -15.78
N VAL A 145 3.21 9.41 -15.26
CA VAL A 145 4.54 10.01 -15.46
C VAL A 145 4.95 10.00 -16.93
N ARG A 146 4.73 8.90 -17.65
CA ARG A 146 5.01 8.83 -19.09
C ARG A 146 4.18 9.84 -19.87
N THR A 147 2.89 9.94 -19.57
CA THR A 147 2.01 10.95 -20.17
C THR A 147 2.50 12.38 -19.93
N ALA A 148 3.03 12.68 -18.73
CA ALA A 148 3.61 13.99 -18.43
C ALA A 148 4.89 14.28 -19.24
N ILE A 149 5.74 13.28 -19.41
CA ILE A 149 6.97 13.39 -20.22
C ILE A 149 6.62 13.60 -21.70
N ASP A 150 5.73 12.77 -22.25
CA ASP A 150 5.29 12.86 -23.65
C ASP A 150 4.59 14.20 -23.94
N GLY A 151 3.91 14.76 -22.93
CA GLY A 151 3.28 16.08 -22.98
C GLY A 151 4.22 17.26 -22.76
N ASN A 152 5.53 17.05 -22.56
CA ASN A 152 6.52 18.07 -22.20
C ASN A 152 6.12 18.89 -20.95
N LEU A 153 5.45 18.25 -19.99
CA LEU A 153 5.00 18.89 -18.75
C LEU A 153 6.06 18.84 -17.64
N LEU A 154 7.13 18.05 -17.82
CA LEU A 154 8.26 17.96 -16.89
C LEU A 154 9.47 18.68 -17.46
N ARG A 155 10.38 19.16 -16.59
CA ARG A 155 11.68 19.71 -17.02
C ARG A 155 12.48 18.65 -17.78
N ASP A 156 13.26 19.07 -18.79
CA ASP A 156 13.99 18.19 -19.73
C ASP A 156 14.90 17.14 -19.05
N ARG A 157 15.47 17.48 -17.88
CA ARG A 157 16.30 16.54 -17.10
C ARG A 157 15.55 15.33 -16.56
N PHE A 158 14.22 15.39 -16.49
CA PHE A 158 13.33 14.36 -15.98
C PHE A 158 12.71 13.52 -17.11
N SER A 159 13.55 12.99 -17.99
CA SER A 159 13.14 12.19 -19.16
C SER A 159 13.01 10.69 -18.88
N ASN A 160 13.48 10.22 -17.71
CA ASN A 160 13.36 8.82 -17.31
C ASN A 160 12.15 8.62 -16.39
N ALA A 161 11.10 7.98 -16.90
CA ALA A 161 9.84 7.78 -16.18
C ALA A 161 10.01 6.95 -14.90
N GLU A 162 10.86 5.92 -14.92
CA GLU A 162 11.13 5.08 -13.77
C GLU A 162 11.77 5.88 -12.63
N VAL A 163 12.77 6.71 -12.94
CA VAL A 163 13.42 7.58 -11.94
C VAL A 163 12.41 8.56 -11.32
N VAL A 164 11.56 9.17 -12.14
CA VAL A 164 10.55 10.13 -11.67
C VAL A 164 9.50 9.42 -10.80
N ALA A 165 8.93 8.31 -11.26
CA ALA A 165 7.94 7.54 -10.51
C ALA A 165 8.49 7.00 -9.19
N GLN A 166 9.72 6.49 -9.17
CA GLN A 166 10.38 6.01 -7.95
C GLN A 166 10.69 7.16 -6.99
N THR A 167 11.05 8.33 -7.50
CA THR A 167 11.27 9.52 -6.66
C THR A 167 9.97 9.97 -6.00
N LEU A 168 8.87 10.06 -6.77
CA LEU A 168 7.53 10.35 -6.26
C LEU A 168 7.11 9.33 -5.19
N TRP A 169 7.28 8.04 -5.49
CA TRP A 169 6.95 6.97 -4.57
C TRP A 169 7.78 7.04 -3.27
N ALA A 170 9.09 7.27 -3.37
CA ALA A 170 9.97 7.42 -2.21
C ALA A 170 9.53 8.57 -1.30
N GLY A 171 9.13 9.72 -1.86
CA GLY A 171 8.66 10.86 -1.07
C GLY A 171 7.38 10.58 -0.29
N VAL A 172 6.35 10.04 -0.96
CA VAL A 172 5.09 9.69 -0.29
C VAL A 172 5.27 8.54 0.70
N HIS A 173 6.15 7.58 0.40
CA HIS A 173 6.51 6.49 1.31
C HIS A 173 7.25 7.01 2.55
N GLY A 174 8.21 7.92 2.37
CA GLY A 174 8.92 8.57 3.47
C GLY A 174 7.98 9.35 4.38
N MET A 175 7.06 10.13 3.80
CA MET A 175 6.05 10.87 4.57
C MET A 175 5.14 9.93 5.37
N ALA A 176 4.60 8.89 4.74
CA ALA A 176 3.72 7.93 5.39
C ALA A 176 4.45 7.15 6.51
N SER A 177 5.64 6.61 6.22
CA SER A 177 6.41 5.85 7.19
C SER A 177 6.85 6.69 8.39
N LEU A 178 7.24 7.95 8.16
CA LEU A 178 7.61 8.89 9.22
C LEU A 178 6.41 9.20 10.11
N GLU A 179 5.24 9.50 9.54
CA GLU A 179 4.02 9.72 10.32
C GLU A 179 3.65 8.49 11.15
N ILE A 180 3.67 7.31 10.54
CA ILE A 180 3.32 6.03 11.18
C ILE A 180 4.27 5.70 12.34
N ALA A 181 5.56 6.02 12.21
CA ALA A 181 6.58 5.68 13.20
C ALA A 181 6.76 6.76 14.28
N MET A 182 6.57 8.04 13.93
CA MET A 182 7.08 9.17 14.72
C MET A 182 6.03 10.24 15.06
N ALA A 183 4.77 10.13 14.62
CA ALA A 183 3.76 11.17 14.88
C ALA A 183 3.53 11.45 16.39
N SER A 184 3.73 10.44 17.25
CA SER A 184 3.62 10.59 18.71
C SER A 184 4.93 10.97 19.41
N ASN A 185 6.02 11.18 18.65
CA ASN A 185 7.32 11.51 19.22
C ASN A 185 7.32 12.97 19.75
N PRO A 186 7.57 13.19 21.06
CA PRO A 186 7.49 14.52 21.66
C PRO A 186 8.63 15.47 21.27
N TRP A 187 9.68 14.96 20.59
CA TRP A 187 10.81 15.77 20.16
C TRP A 187 10.45 16.81 19.09
N LEU A 188 9.36 16.60 18.35
CA LEU A 188 8.91 17.46 17.26
C LEU A 188 7.53 18.04 17.56
N GLN A 189 7.39 19.35 17.38
CA GLN A 189 6.06 19.97 17.24
C GLN A 189 5.62 19.81 15.79
N TRP A 190 4.95 18.70 15.50
CA TRP A 190 4.43 18.44 14.17
C TRP A 190 3.39 19.49 13.77
N ALA A 191 3.52 20.02 12.56
CA ALA A 191 2.48 20.86 11.95
C ALA A 191 1.17 20.04 11.78
N PRO A 192 0.08 20.63 11.25
CA PRO A 192 -1.05 19.84 10.78
C PRO A 192 -0.63 18.81 9.72
N ARG A 193 -1.19 17.60 9.81
CA ARG A 193 -0.86 16.48 8.91
C ARG A 193 -1.13 16.81 7.45
N GLU A 194 -2.34 17.27 7.14
CA GLU A 194 -2.75 17.59 5.76
C GLU A 194 -1.88 18.69 5.14
N GLU A 195 -1.45 19.67 5.94
CA GLU A 195 -0.54 20.71 5.48
C GLU A 195 0.81 20.14 5.04
N ARG A 196 1.39 19.21 5.82
CA ARG A 196 2.64 18.53 5.42
C ARG A 196 2.47 17.67 4.17
N ILE A 197 1.35 16.95 4.05
CA ILE A 197 1.06 16.10 2.88
C ILE A 197 0.99 16.99 1.63
N ASN A 198 0.21 18.07 1.67
CA ASN A 198 0.06 18.98 0.54
C ASN A 198 1.39 19.66 0.19
N ALA A 199 2.12 20.17 1.18
CA ALA A 199 3.41 20.82 0.97
C ALA A 199 4.44 19.87 0.32
N MET A 200 4.50 18.61 0.74
CA MET A 200 5.37 17.60 0.14
C MET A 200 4.98 17.31 -1.31
N LEU A 201 3.68 17.07 -1.58
CA LEU A 201 3.20 16.80 -2.93
C LEU A 201 3.46 17.99 -3.87
N ASP A 202 3.18 19.21 -3.42
CA ASP A 202 3.42 20.42 -4.20
C ASP A 202 4.91 20.65 -4.46
N ALA A 203 5.75 20.50 -3.44
CA ALA A 203 7.20 20.65 -3.60
C ALA A 203 7.76 19.63 -4.61
N MET A 204 7.32 18.38 -4.53
CA MET A 204 7.77 17.34 -5.45
C MET A 204 7.27 17.57 -6.87
N VAL A 205 5.96 17.77 -7.06
CA VAL A 205 5.37 17.93 -8.39
C VAL A 205 5.82 19.23 -9.06
N ASN A 206 5.88 20.35 -8.34
CA ASN A 206 6.41 21.62 -8.89
C ASN A 206 7.92 21.53 -9.14
N GLY A 207 8.64 20.73 -8.35
CA GLY A 207 10.05 20.41 -8.54
C GLY A 207 10.33 19.56 -9.79
N LEU A 208 9.31 18.91 -10.34
CA LEU A 208 9.38 18.17 -11.60
C LEU A 208 8.84 18.97 -12.79
N ALA A 209 7.78 19.75 -12.59
CA ALA A 209 7.04 20.46 -13.64
C ALA A 209 7.90 21.46 -14.43
N ALA A 210 7.66 21.52 -15.74
CA ALA A 210 8.20 22.55 -16.63
C ALA A 210 7.67 23.94 -16.23
N GLY A 211 8.50 24.97 -16.37
CA GLY A 211 8.11 26.37 -16.10
C GLY A 211 8.26 26.85 -14.65
N GLY A 212 8.66 26.00 -13.70
CA GLY A 212 9.15 26.47 -12.40
C GLY A 212 10.59 26.99 -12.54
N ALA A 213 10.94 28.09 -11.87
CA ALA A 213 12.29 28.67 -11.90
C ALA A 213 13.36 27.57 -11.82
N GLU A 214 14.23 27.47 -12.83
CA GLU A 214 15.38 26.57 -12.74
C GLU A 214 16.31 27.11 -11.65
N PRO A 215 16.74 26.28 -10.68
CA PRO A 215 17.79 26.69 -9.78
C PRO A 215 19.05 26.96 -10.61
N ALA A 216 19.59 28.17 -10.47
CA ALA A 216 20.83 28.62 -11.09
C ALA A 216 22.04 27.76 -10.69
#